data_AF-A0AAN8B7A9-F1
#
_entry.id   AF-A0AAN8B7A9-F1
#
_cell.length_a   1.000
_cell.length_b   1.000
_cell.length_c   1.000
_cell.angle_alpha   90.00
_cell.angle_beta   90.00
_cell.angle_gamma   90.00
#
_symmetry.space_group_name_H-M   'P 1'
#
loop_
_entity.id
_entity.type
_entity.pdbx_description
1 polymer ?
#
loop_
_entity_poly.entity_id
_entity_poly.type
_entity_poly.pdbx_seq_one_letter_code
_entity_poly.pdbx_strand_id
1 'polypeptide(L)'
;MYDTRLRDKAGLSYSPITVDIYNLSSACRTCSEWQTVIRRHHRQPEATVNWDNCYPTNWRTDHWELAKAYMPRGQGKLKGADQCDASALLNLINYCDCFRSVDPKVVREVIRYRNELMHSCELRVKDEWMTHFQNALTRLMRQFSNVQQMAEVGKQIEEMLSVDLSICVSGLDFSDSAVMDGLECDSVSQLEPSPDLISQWEAELLQERLQELLHAADHDTQDTEQLKSLSSFLQANRDLGERFSAELQAIDSLQAKE
;
A
#
# COMPACT_ATOMS: atom_id res chain seq x y z
N MET A 1 -27.61 21.38 22.63
CA MET A 1 -29.06 21.27 22.90
C MET A 1 -29.74 21.50 21.56
N TYR A 2 -29.95 20.44 20.78
CA TYR A 2 -30.53 20.56 19.44
C TYR A 2 -31.78 19.68 19.34
N ASP A 3 -32.81 20.36 18.86
CA ASP A 3 -34.23 20.04 18.90
C ASP A 3 -34.59 18.98 17.85
N THR A 4 -35.48 18.08 18.26
CA THR A 4 -36.08 17.04 17.45
C THR A 4 -37.51 17.48 17.16
N ARG A 5 -37.83 17.69 15.87
CA ARG A 5 -39.10 17.28 15.21
C ARG A 5 -39.30 18.04 13.91
N LEU A 6 -39.78 17.28 12.92
CA LEU A 6 -40.52 17.60 11.69
C LEU A 6 -39.88 16.76 10.56
N ARG A 7 -40.50 15.73 9.98
CA ARG A 7 -41.87 15.22 10.01
C ARG A 7 -41.83 13.76 9.53
N ASP A 8 -42.59 12.91 10.20
CA ASP A 8 -43.18 11.74 9.57
C ASP A 8 -44.21 12.18 8.53
N LYS A 9 -44.21 11.52 7.36
CA LYS A 9 -45.36 10.80 6.76
C LYS A 9 -45.19 10.69 5.24
N ALA A 10 -44.68 9.56 4.81
CA ALA A 10 -45.23 8.83 3.68
C ALA A 10 -45.02 7.35 3.97
N GLY A 11 -46.08 6.69 4.45
CA GLY A 11 -46.10 5.26 4.67
C GLY A 11 -46.01 4.54 3.34
N LEU A 12 -44.80 4.06 3.03
CA LEU A 12 -44.56 2.94 2.13
C LEU A 12 -43.51 2.09 2.84
N SER A 13 -43.95 0.97 3.41
CA SER A 13 -43.08 -0.04 3.99
C SER A 13 -42.31 -0.75 2.85
N TYR A 14 -41.23 -0.13 2.40
CA TYR A 14 -40.13 -0.89 1.84
C TYR A 14 -39.21 -1.20 3.01
N SER A 15 -39.28 -2.43 3.52
CA SER A 15 -38.17 -2.96 4.31
C SER A 15 -37.03 -3.19 3.34
N PRO A 16 -35.93 -2.41 3.40
CA PRO A 16 -34.68 -2.93 2.88
C PRO A 16 -34.37 -4.13 3.80
N ILE A 17 -34.09 -5.27 3.21
CA ILE A 17 -33.42 -6.35 3.93
C ILE A 17 -32.04 -5.79 4.26
N THR A 18 -31.93 -5.04 5.35
CA THR A 18 -30.67 -4.82 6.04
C THR A 18 -30.27 -6.20 6.54
N VAL A 19 -29.34 -6.81 5.82
CA VAL A 19 -28.60 -7.96 6.32
C VAL A 19 -27.88 -7.45 7.56
N ASP A 20 -28.48 -7.72 8.72
CA ASP A 20 -27.93 -7.38 10.01
C ASP A 20 -26.49 -7.89 10.06
N ILE A 21 -25.58 -6.95 10.33
CA ILE A 21 -24.19 -7.22 10.66
C ILE A 21 -24.25 -8.15 11.87
N TYR A 22 -24.00 -9.45 11.63
CA TYR A 22 -24.08 -10.47 12.66
C TYR A 22 -23.12 -10.11 13.80
N ASN A 23 -23.72 -9.68 14.90
CA ASN A 23 -23.10 -9.68 16.21
C ASN A 23 -22.66 -11.13 16.48
N LEU A 24 -21.35 -11.43 16.35
CA LEU A 24 -20.79 -12.78 16.45
C LEU A 24 -20.94 -13.43 17.84
N SER A 25 -21.70 -12.83 18.76
CA SER A 25 -21.92 -13.33 20.12
C SER A 25 -22.75 -14.62 20.17
N SER A 26 -23.41 -15.01 19.07
CA SER A 26 -24.07 -16.32 18.90
C SER A 26 -23.63 -17.02 17.60
N ALA A 27 -22.31 -17.08 17.36
CA ALA A 27 -21.75 -17.82 16.23
C ALA A 27 -22.32 -19.26 16.17
N CYS A 28 -22.80 -19.68 14.99
CA CYS A 28 -23.24 -21.06 14.79
C CYS A 28 -22.05 -22.01 15.00
N ARG A 29 -22.31 -23.30 15.26
CA ARG A 29 -21.27 -24.30 15.54
C ARG A 29 -20.09 -24.26 14.56
N THR A 30 -20.38 -24.17 13.26
CA THR A 30 -19.35 -24.09 12.22
C THR A 30 -18.51 -22.81 12.31
N CYS A 31 -19.14 -21.66 12.58
CA CYS A 31 -18.41 -20.41 12.77
C CYS A 31 -17.52 -20.48 14.02
N SER A 32 -18.00 -21.08 15.12
CA SER A 32 -17.18 -21.28 16.33
C SER A 32 -15.99 -22.21 16.09
N GLU A 33 -16.17 -23.28 15.30
CA GLU A 33 -15.08 -24.18 14.89
C GLU A 33 -14.01 -23.41 14.10
N TRP A 34 -14.42 -22.59 13.12
CA TRP A 34 -13.49 -21.75 12.36
C TRP A 34 -12.79 -20.69 13.21
N GLN A 35 -13.50 -20.01 14.11
CA GLN A 35 -12.89 -19.07 15.05
C GLN A 35 -11.79 -19.75 15.89
N THR A 36 -12.03 -20.99 16.32
CA THR A 36 -11.05 -21.78 17.06
C THR A 36 -9.81 -22.09 16.20
N VAL A 37 -10.00 -22.45 14.93
CA VAL A 37 -8.91 -22.70 13.98
C VAL A 37 -8.11 -21.41 13.73
N ILE A 38 -8.77 -20.30 13.44
CA ILE A 38 -8.14 -18.99 13.22
C ILE A 38 -7.31 -18.57 14.44
N ARG A 39 -7.88 -18.70 15.65
CA ARG A 39 -7.15 -18.39 16.90
C ARG A 39 -5.97 -19.32 17.14
N ARG A 40 -6.09 -20.61 16.82
CA ARG A 40 -4.99 -21.58 16.94
C ARG A 40 -3.79 -21.21 16.06
N HIS A 41 -4.06 -20.66 14.88
CA HIS A 41 -3.04 -20.20 13.94
C HIS A 41 -2.56 -18.76 14.23
N HIS A 42 -3.01 -18.14 15.32
CA HIS A 42 -2.53 -16.83 15.74
C HIS A 42 -1.28 -16.97 16.61
N ARG A 43 -0.16 -16.33 16.23
CA ARG A 43 1.10 -16.33 16.99
C ARG A 43 0.97 -15.70 18.38
N GLN A 44 -0.10 -14.92 18.59
CA GLN A 44 -0.46 -14.30 19.86
C GLN A 44 -1.89 -14.71 20.26
N PRO A 45 -2.09 -15.81 21.02
CA PRO A 45 -3.42 -16.34 21.32
C PRO A 45 -4.37 -15.34 22.00
N GLU A 46 -3.81 -14.42 22.78
CA GLU A 46 -4.55 -13.38 23.52
C GLU A 46 -4.86 -12.12 22.69
N ALA A 47 -4.36 -12.04 21.45
CA ALA A 47 -4.59 -10.87 20.62
C ALA A 47 -6.07 -10.78 20.20
N THR A 48 -6.57 -9.55 20.13
CA THR A 48 -7.91 -9.27 19.61
C THR A 48 -7.93 -9.48 18.11
N VAL A 49 -8.72 -10.45 17.66
CA VAL A 49 -9.01 -10.68 16.25
C VAL A 49 -10.06 -9.68 15.77
N ASN A 50 -9.81 -9.02 14.64
CA ASN A 50 -10.72 -8.05 14.03
C ASN A 50 -11.78 -8.79 13.19
N TRP A 51 -12.75 -9.42 13.86
CA TRP A 51 -13.77 -10.24 13.19
C TRP A 51 -14.62 -9.46 12.19
N ASP A 52 -14.77 -8.14 12.36
CA ASP A 52 -15.51 -7.26 11.45
C ASP A 52 -14.85 -7.16 10.06
N ASN A 53 -13.59 -7.58 9.93
CA ASN A 53 -12.95 -7.71 8.62
C ASN A 53 -13.44 -8.94 7.83
N CYS A 54 -14.09 -9.91 8.47
CA CYS A 54 -14.35 -11.22 7.88
C CYS A 54 -15.84 -11.43 7.63
N TYR A 55 -16.16 -12.21 6.59
CA TYR A 55 -17.48 -12.76 6.34
C TYR A 55 -17.52 -14.26 6.66
N PRO A 56 -18.04 -14.67 7.84
CA PRO A 56 -17.96 -16.06 8.30
C PRO A 56 -18.57 -17.11 7.36
N THR A 57 -19.55 -16.71 6.54
CA THR A 57 -20.17 -17.58 5.54
C THR A 57 -19.18 -18.07 4.49
N ASN A 58 -18.09 -17.33 4.28
CA ASN A 58 -17.15 -17.55 3.19
C ASN A 58 -15.87 -18.26 3.66
N TRP A 59 -15.64 -18.44 4.97
CA TRP A 59 -14.43 -19.08 5.52
C TRP A 59 -14.12 -20.48 4.97
N ARG A 60 -15.14 -21.20 4.48
CA ARG A 60 -14.97 -22.53 3.88
C ARG A 60 -14.48 -22.51 2.43
N THR A 61 -14.76 -21.43 1.71
CA THR A 61 -14.59 -21.35 0.26
C THR A 61 -13.58 -20.28 -0.15
N ASP A 62 -13.34 -19.31 0.72
CA ASP A 62 -12.47 -18.17 0.48
C ASP A 62 -11.40 -18.09 1.56
N HIS A 63 -10.16 -18.39 1.16
CA HIS A 63 -8.98 -18.33 2.02
C HIS A 63 -8.64 -16.88 2.41
N TRP A 64 -9.07 -15.90 1.62
CA TRP A 64 -8.84 -14.50 1.90
C TRP A 64 -9.64 -14.02 3.11
N GLU A 65 -10.87 -14.53 3.27
CA GLU A 65 -11.71 -14.25 4.44
C GLU A 65 -11.13 -14.79 5.74
N LEU A 66 -10.26 -15.80 5.67
CA LEU A 66 -9.46 -16.25 6.82
C LEU A 66 -8.27 -15.32 7.07
N ALA A 67 -7.60 -14.87 6.01
CA ALA A 67 -6.42 -14.00 6.09
C ALA A 67 -6.75 -12.65 6.75
N LYS A 68 -7.91 -12.05 6.44
CA LYS A 68 -8.39 -10.78 6.98
C LYS A 68 -8.48 -10.73 8.51
N ALA A 69 -8.64 -11.88 9.17
CA ALA A 69 -8.68 -11.98 10.62
C ALA A 69 -7.37 -11.53 11.29
N TYR A 70 -6.24 -11.64 10.57
CA TYR A 70 -4.91 -11.27 11.06
C TYR A 70 -4.50 -9.84 10.69
N MET A 71 -5.37 -9.10 9.99
CA MET A 71 -5.09 -7.75 9.50
C MET A 71 -5.61 -6.67 10.46
N PRO A 72 -5.13 -5.41 10.33
CA PRO A 72 -5.67 -4.27 11.06
C PRO A 72 -7.17 -4.08 10.77
N ARG A 73 -7.88 -3.25 11.55
CA ARG A 73 -9.29 -2.95 11.29
C ARG A 73 -9.48 -2.26 9.93
N GLY A 74 -10.66 -2.44 9.33
CA GLY A 74 -11.07 -1.73 8.11
C GLY A 74 -10.84 -2.48 6.80
N GLN A 75 -10.50 -3.77 6.87
CA GLN A 75 -10.15 -4.58 5.68
C GLN A 75 -11.35 -5.37 5.13
N GLY A 76 -12.56 -5.14 5.65
CA GLY A 76 -13.75 -5.93 5.32
C GLY A 76 -14.08 -5.95 3.83
N LYS A 77 -13.94 -4.80 3.14
CA LYS A 77 -14.33 -4.66 1.73
C LYS A 77 -13.36 -5.28 0.72
N LEU A 78 -12.12 -5.56 1.12
CA LEU A 78 -11.05 -5.97 0.21
C LEU A 78 -11.25 -7.42 -0.24
N LYS A 79 -11.11 -7.73 -1.53
CA LYS A 79 -11.41 -9.08 -2.05
C LYS A 79 -10.18 -9.93 -2.35
N GLY A 80 -8.98 -9.34 -2.32
CA GLY A 80 -7.74 -10.06 -2.59
C GLY A 80 -6.52 -9.33 -2.06
N ALA A 81 -5.38 -10.01 -2.13
CA ALA A 81 -4.09 -9.51 -1.68
C ALA A 81 -3.59 -8.30 -2.49
N ASP A 82 -3.99 -8.24 -3.76
CA ASP A 82 -3.76 -7.13 -4.70
C ASP A 82 -4.45 -5.83 -4.26
N GLN A 83 -5.46 -5.92 -3.41
CA GLN A 83 -6.22 -4.76 -2.90
C GLN A 83 -5.77 -4.34 -1.50
N CYS A 84 -4.85 -5.07 -0.89
CA CYS A 84 -4.34 -4.77 0.45
C CYS A 84 -3.13 -3.85 0.39
N ASP A 85 -3.09 -2.91 1.33
CA ASP A 85 -1.87 -2.17 1.57
C ASP A 85 -0.77 -3.05 2.18
N ALA A 86 0.47 -2.58 2.12
CA ALA A 86 1.61 -3.30 2.69
C ALA A 86 1.42 -3.60 4.19
N SER A 87 0.71 -2.74 4.94
CA SER A 87 0.47 -2.97 6.37
C SER A 87 -0.41 -4.18 6.62
N ALA A 88 -1.50 -4.34 5.87
CA ALA A 88 -2.39 -5.49 5.99
C ALA A 88 -1.63 -6.80 5.72
N LEU A 89 -0.83 -6.85 4.65
CA LEU A 89 -0.02 -8.02 4.31
C LEU A 89 1.07 -8.31 5.34
N LEU A 90 1.78 -7.29 5.82
CA LEU A 90 2.81 -7.46 6.86
C LEU A 90 2.19 -7.93 8.19
N ASN A 91 1.01 -7.44 8.56
CA ASN A 91 0.31 -7.90 9.77
C ASN A 91 -0.16 -9.35 9.64
N LEU A 92 -0.65 -9.76 8.47
CA LEU A 92 -0.98 -11.15 8.18
C LEU A 92 0.24 -12.06 8.42
N ILE A 93 1.42 -11.70 7.87
CA ILE A 93 2.65 -12.48 8.04
C ILE A 93 3.11 -12.49 9.51
N ASN A 94 3.00 -11.35 10.21
CA ASN A 94 3.41 -11.23 11.61
C ASN A 94 2.54 -12.05 12.57
N TYR A 95 1.24 -12.13 12.35
CA TYR A 95 0.30 -12.74 13.29
C TYR A 95 -0.12 -14.16 12.93
N CYS A 96 -0.04 -14.57 11.66
CA CYS A 96 -0.40 -15.93 11.25
C CYS A 96 0.81 -16.87 11.35
N ASP A 97 0.64 -17.99 12.05
CA ASP A 97 1.67 -19.01 12.19
C ASP A 97 1.84 -19.86 10.92
N CYS A 98 1.01 -19.71 9.89
CA CYS A 98 1.23 -20.38 8.60
C CYS A 98 2.53 -19.92 7.92
N PHE A 99 3.04 -18.73 8.27
CA PHE A 99 4.31 -18.19 7.79
C PHE A 99 5.50 -18.60 8.68
N ARG A 100 5.59 -19.89 9.07
CA ARG A 100 6.58 -20.39 10.06
C ARG A 100 8.03 -20.11 9.72
N SER A 101 8.35 -20.04 8.43
CA SER A 101 9.69 -19.76 7.93
C SER A 101 10.12 -18.30 8.13
N VAL A 102 9.19 -17.40 8.44
CA VAL A 102 9.44 -15.97 8.58
C VAL A 102 9.53 -15.58 10.05
N ASP A 103 10.69 -15.06 10.48
CA ASP A 103 10.87 -14.48 11.80
C ASP A 103 9.97 -13.24 11.98
N PRO A 104 8.99 -13.26 12.91
CA PRO A 104 8.07 -12.14 13.07
C PRO A 104 8.76 -10.90 13.64
N LYS A 105 9.97 -11.00 14.21
CA LYS A 105 10.77 -9.83 14.61
C LYS A 105 11.17 -8.99 13.41
N VAL A 106 11.58 -9.64 12.31
CA VAL A 106 11.96 -8.97 11.05
C VAL A 106 10.76 -8.24 10.46
N VAL A 107 9.58 -8.88 10.46
CA VAL A 107 8.34 -8.27 9.96
C VAL A 107 7.95 -7.05 10.80
N ARG A 108 8.01 -7.15 12.14
CA ARG A 108 7.69 -6.02 13.04
C ARG A 108 8.63 -4.84 12.85
N GLU A 109 9.89 -5.09 12.51
CA GLU A 109 10.87 -4.04 12.25
C GLU A 109 10.50 -3.24 11.00
N VAL A 110 10.09 -3.91 9.92
CA VAL A 110 9.58 -3.24 8.70
C VAL A 110 8.28 -2.49 8.98
N ILE A 111 7.33 -3.09 9.73
CA ILE A 111 6.09 -2.42 10.16
C ILE A 111 6.41 -1.14 10.95
N ARG A 112 7.40 -1.18 11.84
CA ARG A 112 7.83 -0.02 12.63
C ARG A 112 8.31 1.12 11.72
N TYR A 113 9.25 0.84 10.80
CA TYR A 113 9.76 1.86 9.89
C TYR A 113 8.67 2.44 8.98
N ARG A 114 7.80 1.60 8.41
CA ARG A 114 6.64 2.08 7.64
C ARG A 114 5.77 3.01 8.46
N ASN A 115 5.48 2.65 9.71
CA ASN A 115 4.67 3.50 10.58
C ASN A 115 5.40 4.79 10.95
N GLU A 116 6.70 4.77 11.26
CA GLU A 116 7.48 5.97 11.51
C GLU A 116 7.46 6.93 10.32
N LEU A 117 7.64 6.40 9.10
CA LEU A 117 7.57 7.18 7.86
C LEU A 117 6.18 7.80 7.68
N MET A 118 5.11 7.02 7.82
CA MET A 118 3.73 7.50 7.67
C MET A 118 3.30 8.54 8.71
N HIS A 119 3.97 8.59 9.87
CA HIS A 119 3.73 9.62 10.88
C HIS A 119 4.72 10.80 10.79
N SER A 120 5.67 10.77 9.85
CA SER A 120 6.54 11.92 9.56
C SER A 120 5.74 12.97 8.79
N CYS A 121 5.58 14.16 9.38
CA CYS A 121 4.72 15.23 8.85
C CYS A 121 5.12 15.71 7.45
N GLU A 122 6.39 15.54 7.07
CA GLU A 122 6.93 15.95 5.77
C GLU A 122 7.54 14.77 4.99
N LEU A 123 7.34 13.52 5.46
CA LEU A 123 8.03 12.32 4.95
C LEU A 123 9.57 12.46 4.93
N ARG A 124 10.10 13.39 5.71
CA ARG A 124 11.54 13.60 5.84
C ARG A 124 12.11 12.57 6.79
N VAL A 125 13.20 11.95 6.36
CA VAL A 125 13.96 10.94 7.10
C VAL A 125 15.44 11.22 6.96
N LYS A 126 16.23 10.80 7.95
CA LYS A 126 17.69 10.92 7.91
C LYS A 126 18.30 9.79 7.10
N ASP A 127 19.50 9.98 6.54
CA ASP A 127 20.20 8.92 5.79
C ASP A 127 20.47 7.67 6.63
N GLU A 128 20.80 7.85 7.91
CA GLU A 128 20.94 6.74 8.87
C GLU A 128 19.63 5.95 9.01
N TRP A 129 18.49 6.65 9.06
CA TRP A 129 17.18 6.03 9.13
C TRP A 129 16.88 5.23 7.84
N MET A 130 17.17 5.81 6.66
CA MET A 130 17.00 5.14 5.37
C MET A 130 17.86 3.88 5.28
N THR A 131 19.13 3.97 5.69
CA THR A 131 20.05 2.84 5.73
C THR A 131 19.49 1.72 6.62
N HIS A 132 18.92 2.05 7.78
CA HIS A 132 18.31 1.04 8.65
C HIS A 132 17.03 0.44 8.04
N PHE A 133 16.19 1.25 7.40
CA PHE A 133 15.00 0.76 6.70
C PHE A 133 15.36 -0.20 5.56
N GLN A 134 16.33 0.16 4.72
CA GLN A 134 16.86 -0.70 3.67
C GLN A 134 17.34 -2.04 4.23
N ASN A 135 18.15 -2.01 5.30
CA ASN A 135 18.61 -3.22 5.96
C ASN A 135 17.46 -4.10 6.51
N ALA A 136 16.41 -3.48 7.05
CA ALA A 136 15.23 -4.20 7.52
C ALA A 136 14.47 -4.87 6.37
N LEU A 137 14.27 -4.17 5.25
CA LEU A 137 13.66 -4.71 4.04
C LEU A 137 14.47 -5.88 3.46
N THR A 138 15.78 -5.72 3.31
CA THR A 138 16.67 -6.78 2.81
C THR A 138 16.63 -8.02 3.70
N ARG A 139 16.59 -7.84 5.02
CA ARG A 139 16.42 -8.95 5.96
C ARG A 139 15.07 -9.64 5.81
N LEU A 140 14.00 -8.90 5.54
CA LEU A 140 12.68 -9.47 5.26
C LEU A 140 12.70 -10.29 3.97
N MET A 141 13.26 -9.76 2.89
CA MET A 141 13.38 -10.46 1.59
C MET A 141 14.14 -11.78 1.70
N ARG A 142 15.20 -11.81 2.50
CA ARG A 142 15.95 -13.07 2.75
C ARG A 142 15.09 -14.16 3.41
N GLN A 143 14.05 -13.82 4.17
CA GLN A 143 13.12 -14.79 4.75
C GLN A 143 12.27 -15.51 3.68
N PHE A 144 12.18 -14.95 2.48
CA PHE A 144 11.43 -15.49 1.35
C PHE A 144 12.33 -16.06 0.25
N SER A 145 13.61 -16.31 0.53
CA SER A 145 14.59 -16.86 -0.42
C SER A 145 14.18 -18.19 -1.08
N ASN A 146 13.29 -18.95 -0.44
CA ASN A 146 12.75 -20.20 -0.99
C ASN A 146 11.60 -19.99 -2.01
N VAL A 147 11.11 -18.76 -2.17
CA VAL A 147 10.05 -18.41 -3.13
C VAL A 147 10.71 -17.83 -4.37
N GLN A 148 10.65 -18.55 -5.49
CA GLN A 148 11.36 -18.17 -6.71
C GLN A 148 10.99 -16.76 -7.20
N GLN A 149 9.72 -16.38 -7.15
CA GLN A 149 9.28 -15.03 -7.54
C GLN A 149 9.86 -13.92 -6.65
N MET A 150 10.20 -14.23 -5.39
CA MET A 150 10.77 -13.26 -4.45
C MET A 150 12.25 -12.98 -4.72
N ALA A 151 12.94 -13.83 -5.49
CA ALA A 151 14.30 -13.54 -5.92
C ALA A 151 14.33 -12.38 -6.93
N GLU A 152 13.41 -12.38 -7.90
CA GLU A 152 13.29 -11.32 -8.90
C GLU A 152 12.84 -10.01 -8.27
N VAL A 153 11.79 -10.05 -7.44
CA VAL A 153 11.31 -8.87 -6.69
C VAL A 153 12.38 -8.34 -5.73
N GLY A 154 13.09 -9.24 -5.04
CA GLY A 154 14.18 -8.86 -4.14
C GLY A 154 15.30 -8.11 -4.88
N LYS A 155 15.63 -8.54 -6.10
CA LYS A 155 16.62 -7.86 -6.95
C LYS A 155 16.13 -6.48 -7.38
N GLN A 156 14.87 -6.34 -7.80
CA GLN A 156 14.29 -5.05 -8.17
C GLN A 156 14.29 -4.07 -7.00
N ILE A 157 13.96 -4.54 -5.80
CA ILE A 157 14.01 -3.72 -4.58
C ILE A 157 15.46 -3.32 -4.27
N GLU A 158 16.42 -4.24 -4.36
CA GLU A 158 17.84 -3.93 -4.12
C GLU A 158 18.37 -2.91 -5.13
N GLU A 159 18.02 -3.05 -6.41
CA GLU A 159 18.33 -2.08 -7.47
C GLU A 159 17.74 -0.71 -7.11
N MET A 160 16.44 -0.63 -6.78
CA MET A 160 15.77 0.61 -6.37
C MET A 160 16.43 1.28 -5.15
N LEU A 161 16.80 0.50 -4.13
CA LEU A 161 17.41 1.02 -2.91
C LEU A 161 18.87 1.45 -3.11
N SER A 162 19.54 0.95 -4.14
CA SER A 162 20.94 1.27 -4.47
C SER A 162 21.10 2.55 -5.29
N VAL A 163 20.02 3.06 -5.87
CA VAL A 163 20.06 4.25 -6.71
C VAL A 163 20.29 5.50 -5.85
N ASP A 164 21.36 6.23 -6.16
CA ASP A 164 21.58 7.57 -5.64
C ASP A 164 20.72 8.57 -6.43
N LEU A 165 19.74 9.17 -5.75
CA LEU A 165 18.87 10.23 -6.28
C LEU A 165 19.30 11.61 -5.77
N SER A 166 20.53 11.75 -5.25
CA SER A 166 21.04 13.05 -4.83
C SER A 166 21.07 14.02 -6.01
N ILE A 167 20.45 15.18 -5.83
CA ILE A 167 20.45 16.24 -6.83
C ILE A 167 21.65 17.14 -6.54
N CYS A 168 22.73 17.00 -7.31
CA CYS A 168 23.84 17.96 -7.26
C CYS A 168 23.42 19.28 -7.93
N VAL A 169 23.16 20.30 -7.12
CA VAL A 169 22.89 21.65 -7.62
C VAL A 169 24.23 22.36 -7.82
N SER A 170 24.70 22.35 -9.07
CA SER A 170 25.93 23.04 -9.47
C SER A 170 25.91 24.51 -9.00
N GLY A 171 26.85 24.88 -8.13
CA GLY A 171 27.04 26.24 -7.60
C GLY A 171 26.51 26.50 -6.19
N LEU A 172 25.73 25.59 -5.60
CA LEU A 172 25.31 25.68 -4.18
C LEU A 172 26.07 24.68 -3.31
N ASP A 173 26.25 23.45 -3.78
CA ASP A 173 26.85 22.35 -3.00
C ASP A 173 28.38 22.43 -2.87
N PHE A 174 29.04 23.31 -3.66
CA PHE A 174 30.48 23.55 -3.60
C PHE A 174 30.89 24.72 -2.69
N SER A 175 29.92 25.35 -2.02
CA SER A 175 30.14 26.60 -1.29
C SER A 175 30.57 26.37 0.17
N ASP A 176 31.63 25.60 0.39
CA ASP A 176 32.43 25.71 1.63
C ASP A 176 33.73 24.89 1.65
N SER A 177 34.00 24.05 0.65
CA SER A 177 35.34 23.46 0.52
C SER A 177 36.24 24.40 -0.24
N ALA A 178 37.14 25.04 0.50
CA ALA A 178 38.24 25.84 -0.02
C ALA A 178 38.87 25.17 -1.24
N VAL A 179 38.97 25.95 -2.32
CA VAL A 179 39.63 25.63 -3.58
C VAL A 179 40.94 24.87 -3.34
N MET A 180 40.91 23.55 -3.53
CA MET A 180 42.11 22.78 -3.85
C MET A 180 42.05 22.47 -5.33
N ASP A 181 42.83 23.27 -6.05
CA ASP A 181 43.23 23.10 -7.43
C ASP A 181 43.71 21.66 -7.70
N GLY A 182 43.20 21.04 -8.76
CA GLY A 182 43.88 19.94 -9.44
C GLY A 182 43.63 18.50 -8.97
N LEU A 183 42.37 18.08 -8.75
CA LEU A 183 42.02 16.66 -8.81
C LEU A 183 40.90 16.46 -9.83
N GLU A 184 41.27 15.91 -11.00
CA GLU A 184 40.34 15.20 -11.86
C GLU A 184 39.58 14.21 -10.97
N CYS A 185 38.28 14.43 -10.81
CA CYS A 185 37.40 13.49 -10.15
C CYS A 185 37.39 12.25 -11.05
N ASP A 186 38.25 11.29 -10.72
CA ASP A 186 38.29 9.93 -11.28
C ASP A 186 36.92 9.30 -10.95
N SER A 187 35.94 9.61 -11.78
CA SER A 187 34.53 9.24 -11.65
C SER A 187 34.41 7.78 -12.07
N VAL A 188 35.02 6.91 -11.27
CA VAL A 188 35.02 5.46 -11.47
C VAL A 188 33.93 4.86 -10.59
N SER A 189 32.83 4.48 -11.24
CA SER A 189 31.91 3.39 -10.86
C SER A 189 30.90 3.61 -9.73
N GLN A 190 30.33 4.80 -9.57
CA GLN A 190 28.97 4.85 -9.03
C GLN A 190 28.03 4.51 -10.18
N LEU A 191 27.26 3.45 -10.01
CA LEU A 191 26.26 2.99 -10.97
C LEU A 191 25.16 4.06 -11.01
N GLU A 192 25.41 5.17 -11.71
CA GLU A 192 24.35 6.14 -11.93
C GLU A 192 23.21 5.40 -12.62
N PRO A 193 21.99 5.43 -12.06
CA PRO A 193 20.84 4.85 -12.74
C PRO A 193 20.79 5.43 -14.16
N SER A 194 20.69 4.56 -15.17
CA SER A 194 20.50 5.09 -16.52
C SER A 194 19.25 5.98 -16.50
N PRO A 195 19.25 7.16 -17.13
CA PRO A 195 18.07 8.03 -17.18
C PRO A 195 16.79 7.27 -17.57
N ASP A 196 16.92 6.26 -18.43
CA ASP A 196 15.84 5.37 -18.86
C ASP A 196 15.17 4.57 -17.70
N LEU A 197 15.95 4.16 -16.70
CA LEU A 197 15.47 3.41 -15.52
C LEU A 197 14.65 4.32 -14.59
N ILE A 198 15.12 5.55 -14.37
CA ILE A 198 14.36 6.56 -13.59
C ILE A 198 13.05 6.87 -14.31
N SER A 199 13.12 7.18 -15.61
CA SER A 199 11.93 7.47 -16.40
C SER A 199 10.95 6.28 -16.48
N GLN A 200 11.46 5.05 -16.37
CA GLN A 200 10.61 3.88 -16.25
C GLN A 200 9.85 3.88 -14.91
N TRP A 201 10.55 4.04 -13.78
CA TRP A 201 9.94 4.05 -12.45
C TRP A 201 8.95 5.20 -12.25
N GLU A 202 9.30 6.41 -12.71
CA GLU A 202 8.40 7.56 -12.65
C GLU A 202 7.09 7.30 -13.38
N ALA A 203 7.17 6.65 -14.54
CA ALA A 203 5.99 6.32 -15.31
C ALA A 203 5.20 5.14 -14.73
N GLU A 204 5.85 4.13 -14.13
CA GLU A 204 5.16 3.07 -13.38
C GLU A 204 4.40 3.65 -12.19
N LEU A 205 5.03 4.53 -11.40
CA LEU A 205 4.37 5.23 -10.28
C LEU A 205 3.22 6.13 -10.75
N LEU A 206 3.40 6.85 -11.86
CA LEU A 206 2.35 7.68 -12.44
C LEU A 206 1.17 6.81 -12.92
N GLN A 207 1.45 5.63 -13.49
CA GLN A 207 0.42 4.69 -13.91
C GLN A 207 -0.39 4.17 -12.72
N GLU A 208 0.29 3.72 -11.66
CA GLU A 208 -0.36 3.25 -10.43
C GLU A 208 -1.26 4.35 -9.86
N ARG A 209 -0.75 5.59 -9.79
CA ARG A 209 -1.54 6.71 -9.28
C ARG A 209 -2.78 7.02 -10.12
N LEU A 210 -2.66 6.94 -11.45
CA LEU A 210 -3.80 7.13 -12.36
C LEU A 210 -4.85 6.04 -12.18
N GLN A 211 -4.42 4.78 -12.05
CA GLN A 211 -5.32 3.65 -11.83
C GLN A 211 -6.05 3.76 -10.49
N GLU A 212 -5.36 4.14 -9.41
CA GLU A 212 -5.99 4.40 -8.10
C GLU A 212 -7.12 5.42 -8.20
N LEU A 213 -6.86 6.55 -8.87
CA LEU A 213 -7.85 7.64 -9.00
C LEU A 213 -9.02 7.26 -9.91
N LEU A 214 -8.78 6.47 -10.96
CA LEU A 214 -9.83 5.95 -11.84
C LEU A 214 -10.70 4.89 -11.14
N HIS A 215 -10.10 4.05 -10.28
CA HIS A 215 -10.83 3.04 -9.52
C HIS A 215 -11.58 3.61 -8.29
N ALA A 216 -11.15 4.76 -7.76
CA ALA A 216 -11.88 5.47 -6.69
C ALA A 216 -13.28 5.99 -7.12
N ALA A 217 -13.60 5.96 -8.43
CA ALA A 217 -14.91 6.35 -8.97
C ALA A 217 -16.08 5.47 -8.49
N ASP A 218 -15.83 4.27 -7.98
CA ASP A 218 -16.87 3.37 -7.42
C ASP A 218 -17.27 3.72 -5.97
N HIS A 219 -16.60 4.68 -5.33
CA HIS A 219 -16.74 4.97 -3.90
C HIS A 219 -16.95 6.46 -3.58
N ASP A 220 -17.74 7.22 -4.35
CA ASP A 220 -18.26 8.58 -4.04
C ASP A 220 -17.24 9.63 -3.50
N THR A 221 -15.94 9.36 -3.57
CA THR A 221 -14.84 10.21 -3.07
C THR A 221 -13.81 10.43 -4.17
N GLN A 222 -14.27 10.63 -5.40
CA GLN A 222 -13.40 10.93 -6.52
C GLN A 222 -12.79 12.32 -6.32
N ASP A 223 -11.47 12.39 -6.20
CA ASP A 223 -10.75 13.67 -6.20
C ASP A 223 -10.65 14.18 -7.65
N THR A 224 -11.76 14.74 -8.14
CA THR A 224 -11.91 15.22 -9.52
C THR A 224 -10.93 16.35 -9.86
N GLU A 225 -10.50 17.12 -8.86
CA GLU A 225 -9.48 18.17 -9.01
C GLU A 225 -8.11 17.57 -9.33
N GLN A 226 -7.69 16.54 -8.57
CA GLN A 226 -6.44 15.82 -8.85
C GLN A 226 -6.47 15.16 -10.23
N LEU A 227 -7.59 14.52 -10.59
CA LEU A 227 -7.74 13.85 -11.89
C LEU A 227 -7.63 14.85 -13.07
N LYS A 228 -8.24 16.04 -12.95
CA LYS A 228 -8.14 17.13 -13.94
C LYS A 228 -6.74 17.70 -14.03
N SER A 229 -6.07 17.88 -12.89
CA SER A 229 -4.68 18.34 -12.83
C SER A 229 -3.74 17.36 -13.55
N LEU A 230 -3.85 16.07 -13.24
CA LEU A 230 -3.08 15.00 -13.89
C LEU A 230 -3.37 14.91 -15.39
N SER A 231 -4.64 14.98 -15.80
CA SER A 231 -5.02 14.99 -17.22
C SER A 231 -4.36 16.16 -17.97
N SER A 232 -4.41 17.35 -17.38
CA SER A 232 -3.79 18.55 -17.98
C SER A 232 -2.28 18.40 -18.08
N PHE A 233 -1.63 17.84 -17.06
CA PHE A 233 -0.21 17.55 -17.06
C PHE A 233 0.20 16.54 -18.14
N LEU A 234 -0.55 15.43 -18.29
CA LEU A 234 -0.29 14.42 -19.32
C LEU A 234 -0.49 15.00 -20.74
N GLN A 235 -1.51 15.84 -20.95
CA GLN A 235 -1.75 16.48 -22.24
C GLN A 235 -0.68 17.53 -22.59
N ALA A 236 -0.10 18.19 -21.59
CA ALA A 236 0.98 19.16 -21.78
C ALA A 236 2.33 18.50 -22.17
N ASN A 237 2.52 17.22 -21.83
CA ASN A 237 3.75 16.47 -22.08
C ASN A 237 3.50 15.37 -23.12
N ARG A 238 3.92 15.62 -24.37
CA ARG A 238 3.55 14.80 -25.53
C ARG A 238 3.89 13.31 -25.36
N ASP A 239 5.07 13.01 -24.85
CA ASP A 239 5.56 11.66 -24.59
C ASP A 239 4.70 10.92 -23.56
N LEU A 240 4.33 11.58 -22.46
CA LEU A 240 3.43 11.04 -21.45
C LEU A 240 2.00 10.89 -21.99
N GLY A 241 1.51 11.85 -22.78
CA GLY A 241 0.20 11.78 -23.42
C GLY A 241 0.10 10.62 -24.43
N GLU A 242 1.16 10.30 -25.15
CA GLU A 242 1.24 9.12 -26.02
C GLU A 242 1.26 7.84 -25.18
N ARG A 243 2.09 7.78 -24.12
CA ARG A 243 2.25 6.61 -23.24
C ARG A 243 0.97 6.25 -22.45
N PHE A 244 0.25 7.25 -21.94
CA PHE A 244 -0.96 7.09 -21.11
C PHE A 244 -2.25 7.42 -21.86
N SER A 245 -2.27 7.20 -23.17
CA SER A 245 -3.41 7.55 -24.03
C SER A 245 -4.70 6.81 -23.67
N ALA A 246 -4.61 5.57 -23.17
CA ALA A 246 -5.77 4.80 -22.73
C ALA A 246 -6.38 5.38 -21.43
N GLU A 247 -5.54 5.73 -20.47
CA GLU A 247 -5.93 6.37 -19.22
C GLU A 247 -6.53 7.76 -19.47
N LEU A 248 -5.96 8.56 -20.37
CA LEU A 248 -6.52 9.85 -20.80
C LEU A 248 -7.91 9.70 -21.41
N GLN A 249 -8.12 8.72 -22.30
CA GLN A 249 -9.45 8.44 -22.85
C GLN A 249 -10.46 8.02 -21.78
N ALA A 250 -10.02 7.28 -20.76
CA ALA A 250 -10.85 6.92 -19.62
C ALA A 250 -11.25 8.15 -18.78
N ILE A 251 -10.30 9.07 -18.54
CA ILE A 251 -10.55 10.34 -17.84
C ILE A 251 -11.56 11.19 -18.61
N ASP A 252 -11.35 11.39 -19.93
CA ASP A 252 -12.25 12.18 -20.78
C ASP A 252 -13.67 11.58 -20.80
N SER A 253 -13.77 10.24 -20.83
CA SER A 253 -15.05 9.51 -20.80
C SER A 253 -15.79 9.67 -19.47
N LEU A 254 -15.07 9.87 -18.36
CA LEU A 254 -15.67 10.16 -17.05
C LEU A 254 -16.15 11.62 -16.99
N GLN A 255 -15.34 12.57 -17.44
CA GLN A 255 -15.70 13.99 -17.48
C GLN A 255 -16.88 14.29 -18.41
N ALA A 256 -17.06 13.51 -19.49
CA ALA A 256 -18.20 13.66 -20.41
C ALA A 256 -19.52 13.09 -19.86
N LYS A 257 -19.49 12.36 -18.74
CA LYS A 257 -20.67 11.77 -18.08
C LYS A 257 -21.18 12.60 -16.88
N GLU A 258 -20.40 13.57 -16.42
CA GLU A 258 -20.81 14.62 -15.46
C GLU A 258 -21.56 15.76 -16.18
#